data_AF-A0A960HJV6-F1
#
_entry.id   AF-A0A960HJV6-F1
#
_cell.length_a   1.000
_cell.length_b   1.000
_cell.length_c   1.000
_cell.angle_alpha   90.00
_cell.angle_beta   90.00
_cell.angle_gamma   90.00
#
_symmetry.space_group_name_H-M   'P 1'
#
loop_
_entity.id
_entity.type
_entity.pdbx_description
1 polymer ?
#
loop_
_entity_poly.entity_id
_entity_poly.type
_entity_poly.pdbx_seq_one_letter_code
_entity_poly.pdbx_strand_id
1 'polypeptide(L)' 'ARRFGRLGRVRRVVASGRLLSAVIGLAGPDPDRHPHLVAFTPTRLRSLWLAVTLTWWTWVAAGATSAVALIVVVVGAVS' A
#
# COMPACT_ATOMS: atom_id res chain seq x y z
N ALA A 1 3.90 27.18 -23.78
CA ALA A 1 3.28 25.87 -24.10
C ALA A 1 4.14 24.67 -23.66
N ARG A 2 4.40 24.43 -22.35
CA ARG A 2 5.25 23.31 -21.87
C ARG A 2 4.58 22.43 -20.77
N ARG A 3 3.26 22.19 -20.84
CA ARG A 3 2.53 21.34 -19.85
C ARG A 3 1.89 20.05 -20.42
N PHE A 4 2.03 19.75 -21.71
CA PHE A 4 1.37 18.59 -22.33
C PHE A 4 2.26 17.33 -22.49
N GLY A 5 3.59 17.47 -22.38
CA GLY A 5 4.52 16.33 -22.55
C GLY A 5 4.56 15.32 -21.38
N ARG A 6 4.06 15.67 -20.19
CA ARG A 6 4.01 14.76 -19.03
C ARG A 6 2.83 13.77 -19.10
N LEU A 7 1.68 14.19 -19.60
CA LEU A 7 0.47 13.35 -19.67
C LEU A 7 0.61 12.17 -20.64
N GLY A 8 1.23 12.39 -21.81
CA GLY A 8 1.49 11.31 -22.77
C GLY A 8 2.46 10.25 -22.26
N ARG A 9 3.42 10.65 -21.41
CA ARG A 9 4.39 9.73 -20.79
C ARG A 9 3.75 8.87 -19.71
N VAL A 10 2.88 9.46 -18.88
CA VAL A 10 2.12 8.74 -17.85
C VAL A 10 1.19 7.70 -18.49
N ARG A 11 0.49 8.03 -19.59
CA ARG A 11 -0.36 7.06 -20.31
C ARG A 11 0.44 5.86 -20.85
N ARG A 12 1.66 6.08 -21.36
CA ARG A 12 2.54 4.98 -21.79
C ARG A 12 2.98 4.10 -20.62
N VAL A 13 3.38 4.68 -19.50
CA VAL A 13 3.78 3.91 -18.31
C VAL A 13 2.63 3.07 -17.76
N VAL A 14 1.41 3.63 -17.73
CA VAL A 14 0.22 2.87 -17.32
C VAL A 14 -0.12 1.75 -18.31
N ALA A 15 0.01 1.99 -19.61
CA ALA A 15 -0.20 0.96 -20.62
C ALA A 15 0.85 -0.17 -20.54
N SER A 16 2.13 0.18 -20.36
CA SER A 16 3.22 -0.78 -20.14
C SER A 16 3.03 -1.57 -18.85
N GLY A 17 2.57 -0.92 -17.77
CA GLY A 17 2.21 -1.58 -16.51
C GLY A 17 1.05 -2.56 -16.66
N ARG A 18 0.04 -2.23 -17.48
CA ARG A 18 -1.06 -3.16 -17.80
C ARG A 18 -0.61 -4.37 -18.61
N LEU A 19 0.29 -4.18 -19.58
CA LEU A 19 0.82 -5.29 -20.38
C LEU A 19 1.69 -6.23 -19.53
N LEU A 20 2.58 -5.68 -18.70
CA LEU A 20 3.37 -6.48 -17.75
C LEU A 20 2.46 -7.19 -16.73
N SER A 21 1.43 -6.52 -16.23
CA SER A 21 0.44 -7.12 -15.31
C SER A 21 -0.38 -8.22 -15.98
N ALA A 22 -0.68 -8.12 -17.28
CA ALA A 22 -1.42 -9.14 -18.02
C ALA A 22 -0.55 -10.38 -18.29
N VAL A 23 0.74 -10.18 -18.59
CA VAL A 23 1.70 -11.28 -18.81
C VAL A 23 2.00 -12.02 -17.50
N ILE A 24 2.18 -11.29 -16.39
CA ILE A 24 2.33 -11.88 -15.06
C ILE A 24 1.04 -12.57 -14.59
N GLY A 25 -0.13 -12.06 -15.01
CA GLY A 25 -1.44 -12.66 -14.70
C GLY A 25 -1.74 -13.95 -15.46
N LEU A 26 -1.13 -14.19 -16.63
CA LEU A 26 -1.32 -15.42 -17.41
C LEU A 26 -0.36 -16.55 -17.02
N ALA A 27 0.79 -16.22 -16.44
CA ALA A 27 1.77 -17.18 -15.96
C ALA A 27 1.67 -17.31 -14.43
N GLY A 28 0.56 -17.88 -13.94
CA GLY A 28 0.44 -18.25 -12.53
C GLY A 28 1.48 -19.32 -12.21
N PRO A 29 2.40 -19.11 -11.25
CA PRO A 29 3.42 -20.09 -10.91
C PRO A 29 2.74 -21.37 -10.39
N ASP A 30 3.03 -22.49 -11.04
CA ASP A 30 2.54 -23.82 -10.68
C ASP A 30 3.02 -24.17 -9.24
N PRO A 31 2.10 -24.33 -8.26
CA PRO A 31 2.45 -24.47 -6.86
C PRO A 31 3.31 -25.71 -6.55
N ASP A 32 3.25 -26.74 -7.39
CA ASP A 32 4.05 -27.96 -7.23
C ASP A 32 5.48 -27.83 -7.79
N ARG A 33 5.72 -26.90 -8.73
CA ARG A 33 7.06 -26.69 -9.33
C ARG A 33 7.80 -25.49 -8.75
N HIS A 34 7.10 -24.50 -8.18
CA HIS A 34 7.70 -23.24 -7.75
C HIS A 34 7.21 -22.76 -6.37
N PRO A 35 7.48 -23.51 -5.28
CA PRO A 35 6.96 -23.21 -3.94
C PRO A 35 7.35 -21.81 -3.42
N HIS A 36 8.48 -21.26 -3.86
CA HIS A 36 8.93 -19.92 -3.45
C HIS A 36 8.30 -18.76 -4.23
N LEU A 37 7.78 -19.01 -5.44
CA LEU A 37 7.13 -17.96 -6.26
C LEU A 37 5.66 -17.75 -5.87
N VAL A 38 5.04 -18.72 -5.18
CA VAL A 38 3.67 -18.62 -4.65
C VAL A 38 3.52 -17.49 -3.64
N ALA A 39 4.56 -17.20 -2.85
CA ALA A 39 4.56 -16.12 -1.86
C ALA A 39 4.47 -14.72 -2.50
N PHE A 40 4.98 -14.57 -3.73
CA PHE A 40 4.95 -13.34 -4.52
C PHE A 40 3.76 -13.27 -5.48
N THR A 41 2.68 -14.02 -5.19
CA THR A 41 1.42 -13.83 -5.90
C THR A 41 0.90 -12.41 -5.68
N PRO A 42 0.40 -11.73 -6.73
CA PRO A 42 -0.03 -10.32 -6.65
C PRO A 42 -1.10 -10.09 -5.58
N THR A 43 -1.92 -11.10 -5.28
CA THR A 43 -2.93 -11.10 -4.22
C THR A 43 -2.32 -10.97 -2.83
N ARG A 44 -1.25 -11.75 -2.53
CA ARG A 44 -0.56 -11.69 -1.24
C ARG A 44 0.18 -10.37 -1.06
N LEU A 45 0.77 -9.84 -2.13
CA LEU A 45 1.43 -8.54 -2.12
C LEU A 45 0.46 -7.40 -1.79
N ARG A 46 -0.75 -7.43 -2.36
CA ARG A 46 -1.81 -6.46 -2.04
C ARG A 46 -2.24 -6.56 -0.57
N SER A 47 -2.43 -7.77 -0.06
CA SER A 47 -2.78 -8.00 1.35
C SER A 47 -1.69 -7.49 2.29
N LEU A 48 -0.42 -7.74 1.97
CA LEU A 48 0.72 -7.28 2.75
C LEU A 48 0.77 -5.74 2.78
N TRP A 49 0.59 -5.09 1.63
CA TRP A 49 0.54 -3.63 1.55
C TRP A 49 -0.62 -3.01 2.34
N LEU A 50 -1.79 -3.64 2.31
CA LEU A 50 -2.92 -3.24 3.13
C LEU A 50 -2.60 -3.40 4.61
N ALA A 51 -1.99 -4.52 5.02
CA ALA A 51 -1.60 -4.74 6.40
C ALA A 51 -0.56 -3.71 6.89
N VAL A 52 0.44 -3.39 6.07
CA VAL A 52 1.45 -2.34 6.38
C VAL A 52 0.78 -0.98 6.50
N THR A 53 -0.11 -0.64 5.57
CA THR A 53 -0.82 0.64 5.58
C THR A 53 -1.75 0.75 6.79
N LEU A 54 -2.49 -0.30 7.10
CA LEU A 54 -3.36 -0.37 8.28
C LEU A 54 -2.54 -0.25 9.56
N THR A 55 -1.44 -1.00 9.67
CA THR A 55 -0.54 -0.93 10.83
C THR A 55 -0.03 0.49 11.04
N TRP A 56 0.40 1.15 9.97
CA TRP A 56 0.79 2.56 10.03
C TRP A 56 -0.34 3.46 10.57
N TRP A 57 -1.55 3.32 10.04
CA TRP A 57 -2.71 4.08 10.52
C TRP A 57 -3.06 3.78 11.98
N THR A 58 -2.89 2.54 12.45
CA THR A 58 -3.13 2.20 13.86
C THR A 58 -2.17 2.91 14.80
N TRP A 59 -0.89 3.05 14.41
CA TRP A 59 0.08 3.83 15.19
C TRP A 59 -0.28 5.31 15.25
N VAL A 60 -0.74 5.89 14.13
CA VAL A 60 -1.21 7.28 14.09
C VAL A 60 -2.43 7.48 14.99
N ALA A 61 -3.41 6.57 14.91
CA ALA A 61 -4.61 6.63 15.75
C ALA A 61 -4.29 6.45 17.24
N ALA A 62 -3.38 5.53 17.58
CA ALA A 62 -2.91 5.33 18.94
C ALA A 62 -2.20 6.59 19.47
N GLY A 63 -1.33 7.21 18.66
CA GLY A 63 -0.67 8.47 19.00
C GLY A 63 -1.66 9.61 19.24
N ALA A 64 -2.64 9.77 18.37
CA ALA A 64 -3.70 10.78 18.53
C ALA A 64 -4.52 10.55 19.81
N THR A 65 -4.90 9.30 20.08
CA THR A 65 -5.64 8.92 21.30
C THR A 65 -4.82 9.21 22.56
N SER A 66 -3.53 8.88 22.53
CA SER A 66 -2.60 9.14 23.64
C SER A 66 -2.44 10.64 23.89
N ALA A 67 -2.34 11.45 22.84
CA ALA A 67 -2.25 12.91 22.97
C ALA A 67 -3.51 13.51 23.60
N VAL A 68 -4.70 13.08 23.16
CA VAL A 68 -5.98 13.52 23.75
C VAL A 68 -6.06 13.10 25.22
N ALA A 69 -5.70 11.86 25.54
CA ALA A 69 -5.69 11.38 26.92
C ALA A 69 -4.78 12.21 27.82
N LEU A 70 -3.58 12.56 27.34
CA LEU A 70 -2.65 13.42 28.07
C LEU A 70 -3.23 14.82 28.32
N ILE A 71 -3.86 15.43 27.31
CA ILE A 71 -4.52 16.74 27.47
C ILE A 71 -5.61 16.66 28.53
N VAL A 72 -6.47 15.65 28.48
CA VAL A 72 -7.55 15.46 29.47
C VAL A 72 -6.99 15.33 30.88
N VAL A 73 -5.92 14.54 31.06
CA VAL A 73 -5.28 14.37 32.38
C VAL A 73 -4.69 15.69 32.88
N VAL A 74 -4.00 16.45 32.03
CA VAL A 74 -3.41 17.74 32.42
C VAL A 74 -4.49 18.75 32.79
N VAL A 75 -5.53 18.88 31.96
CA VAL A 75 -6.65 19.79 32.23
C VAL A 75 -7.37 19.40 33.53
N GLY A 76 -7.64 18.12 33.72
CA GLY A 76 -8.26 17.61 34.94
C GLY A 76 -7.39 17.77 36.19
N ALA A 77 -6.07 17.83 36.06
CA ALA A 77 -5.17 18.08 37.19
C ALA A 77 -5.06 19.56 37.59
N VAL A 78 -5.36 20.47 36.66
CA VAL A 78 -5.30 21.94 36.88
C VAL A 78 -6.65 22.52 37.30
N SER A 79 -7.75 21.83 36.98
CA SER A 79 -9.12 22.20 37.37
C SER A 79 -9.44 21.76 38.78
#